data_AF-A0A699WYR7-F1
#
_entry.id   AF-A0A699WYR7-F1
#
_cell.length_a   1.000
_cell.length_b   1.000
_cell.length_c   1.000
_cell.angle_alpha   90.00
_cell.angle_beta   90.00
_cell.angle_gamma   90.00
#
_symmetry.space_group_name_H-M   'P 1'
#
loop_
_entity.id
_entity.type
_entity.pdbx_description
1 polymer ?
#
loop_
_entity_poly.entity_id
_entity_poly.type
_entity_poly.pdbx_seq_one_letter_code
_entity_poly.pdbx_strand_id
1 'polypeptide(L)'
;PAVRAIYEQGIATGQATFTTEAPSWEEWDRSHLAHSRLVAVADAGLVVGWAALSPVSSRCVYAGVAEVSIYIAAGARGQGVGRQLLAALVAESEAHGLWTLQAGIFPENQAS
;
A
#
# COMPACT_ATOMS: atom_id res chain seq x y z
N PRO A 1 3.85 9.42 11.24
CA PRO A 1 2.55 9.81 11.85
C PRO A 1 1.35 9.71 10.88
N ALA A 2 1.37 10.44 9.74
CA ALA A 2 0.24 10.46 8.81
C ALA A 2 -0.04 9.10 8.12
N VAL A 3 0.99 8.39 7.67
CA VAL A 3 0.87 7.03 7.07
C VAL A 3 0.17 6.05 8.03
N ARG A 4 0.61 6.03 9.30
CA ARG A 4 0.00 5.20 10.35
C ARG A 4 -1.48 5.54 10.56
N ALA A 5 -1.82 6.83 10.64
CA ALA A 5 -3.20 7.25 10.81
C ALA A 5 -4.10 6.83 9.62
N ILE A 6 -3.59 6.89 8.38
CA ILE A 6 -4.31 6.41 7.20
C ILE A 6 -4.49 4.89 7.23
N TYR A 7 -3.48 4.15 7.73
CA TYR A 7 -3.59 2.71 7.89
C TYR A 7 -4.66 2.35 8.95
N GLU A 8 -4.65 3.03 10.09
CA GLU A 8 -5.66 2.87 11.15
C GLU A 8 -7.08 3.19 10.65
N GLN A 9 -7.25 4.21 9.78
CA GLN A 9 -8.52 4.48 9.10
C GLN A 9 -8.99 3.31 8.24
N GLY A 10 -8.07 2.63 7.54
CA GLY A 10 -8.37 1.43 6.76
C GLY A 10 -8.77 0.26 7.64
N ILE A 11 -8.02 0.00 8.70
CA ILE A 11 -8.33 -1.05 9.69
C ILE A 11 -9.71 -0.83 10.31
N ALA A 12 -10.04 0.42 10.66
CA ALA A 12 -11.32 0.78 11.25
C ALA A 12 -12.53 0.50 10.33
N THR A 13 -12.36 0.35 9.01
CA THR A 13 -13.47 -0.06 8.13
C THR A 13 -13.80 -1.54 8.24
N GLY A 14 -12.88 -2.37 8.76
CA GLY A 14 -13.01 -3.83 8.79
C GLY A 14 -13.01 -4.50 7.42
N GLN A 15 -12.74 -3.74 6.34
CA GLN A 15 -12.84 -4.20 4.95
C GLN A 15 -11.55 -4.00 4.15
N ALA A 16 -10.48 -3.50 4.79
CA ALA A 16 -9.22 -3.17 4.12
C ALA A 16 -8.07 -4.12 4.46
N THR A 17 -8.14 -4.87 5.55
CA THR A 17 -7.14 -5.86 5.96
C THR A 17 -7.71 -6.78 7.05
N PHE A 18 -7.13 -7.97 7.20
CA PHE A 18 -7.36 -8.85 8.34
C PHE A 18 -6.67 -8.37 9.63
N THR A 19 -5.77 -7.39 9.53
CA THR A 19 -5.05 -6.83 10.68
C THR A 19 -5.98 -5.98 11.54
N THR A 20 -5.93 -6.16 12.87
CA THR A 20 -6.77 -5.42 13.83
C THR A 20 -6.12 -4.16 14.39
N GLU A 21 -4.79 -4.03 14.29
CA GLU A 21 -4.02 -2.91 14.81
C GLU A 21 -2.90 -2.54 13.84
N ALA A 22 -2.56 -1.25 13.75
CA ALA A 22 -1.43 -0.85 12.93
C ALA A 22 -0.11 -1.37 13.53
N PRO A 23 0.77 -2.01 12.73
CA PRO A 23 2.02 -2.56 13.22
C PRO A 23 2.96 -1.46 13.74
N SER A 24 3.98 -1.87 14.50
CA SER A 24 5.10 -0.98 14.80
C SER A 24 5.82 -0.56 13.51
N TRP A 25 6.54 0.56 13.57
CA TRP A 25 7.35 1.00 12.44
C TRP A 25 8.39 -0.06 12.03
N GLU A 26 9.03 -0.70 12.99
CA GLU A 26 10.08 -1.70 12.74
C GLU A 26 9.53 -2.95 12.06
N GLU A 27 8.33 -3.40 12.44
CA GLU A 27 7.66 -4.51 11.76
C GLU A 27 7.23 -4.13 10.34
N TRP A 28 6.66 -2.94 10.16
CA TRP A 28 6.25 -2.44 8.86
C TRP A 28 7.47 -2.26 7.93
N ASP A 29 8.55 -1.69 8.44
CA ASP A 29 9.80 -1.50 7.71
C ASP A 29 10.41 -2.84 7.28
N ARG A 30 10.40 -3.84 8.16
CA ARG A 30 10.94 -5.17 7.85
C ARG A 30 10.10 -5.92 6.81
N SER A 31 8.79 -5.69 6.77
CA SER A 31 7.87 -6.42 5.88
C SER A 31 7.70 -5.82 4.49
N HIS A 32 8.14 -4.57 4.26
CA HIS A 32 7.99 -3.87 2.98
C HIS A 32 9.33 -3.63 2.29
N LEU A 33 9.32 -3.66 0.96
CA LEU A 33 10.48 -3.37 0.11
C LEU A 33 10.85 -1.89 0.23
N ALA A 34 12.11 -1.57 0.53
CA ALA A 34 12.55 -0.20 0.78
C ALA A 34 12.38 0.74 -0.43
N HIS A 35 12.54 0.21 -1.65
CA HIS A 35 12.45 1.01 -2.89
C HIS A 35 11.01 1.35 -3.29
N SER A 36 10.01 0.57 -2.88
CA SER A 36 8.62 0.74 -3.32
C SER A 36 7.74 1.13 -2.15
N ARG A 37 8.03 2.30 -1.56
CA ARG A 37 7.25 2.93 -0.49
C ARG A 37 6.96 4.36 -0.88
N LEU A 38 5.71 4.61 -1.24
CA LEU A 38 5.26 5.85 -1.84
C LEU A 38 4.19 6.52 -0.99
N VAL A 39 4.20 7.85 -0.99
CA VAL A 39 3.15 8.67 -0.38
C VAL A 39 2.55 9.59 -1.44
N ALA A 40 1.24 9.72 -1.43
CA ALA A 40 0.54 10.75 -2.18
C ALA A 40 0.37 11.98 -1.28
N VAL A 41 0.80 13.12 -1.80
CA VAL A 41 0.80 14.40 -1.09
C VAL A 41 -0.11 15.37 -1.83
N ALA A 42 -1.10 15.90 -1.14
CA ALA A 42 -1.99 16.96 -1.63
C ALA A 42 -1.44 18.35 -1.27
N ASP A 43 -2.24 19.38 -1.50
CA ASP A 43 -1.88 20.76 -1.21
C ASP A 43 -1.37 20.95 0.22
N ALA A 44 -0.43 21.89 0.37
CA ALA A 44 0.23 22.23 1.64
C ALA A 44 1.01 21.07 2.30
N GLY A 45 1.36 20.01 1.56
CA GLY A 45 2.19 18.92 2.07
C GLY A 45 1.42 17.84 2.84
N LEU A 46 0.09 17.84 2.74
CA LEU A 46 -0.74 16.85 3.43
C LEU A 46 -0.62 15.47 2.77
N VAL A 47 -0.22 14.45 3.53
CA VAL A 47 -0.25 13.06 3.05
C VAL A 47 -1.70 12.57 3.01
N VAL A 48 -2.17 12.19 1.83
CA VAL A 48 -3.56 11.77 1.56
C VAL A 48 -3.69 10.30 1.18
N GLY A 49 -2.57 9.62 0.95
CA GLY A 49 -2.54 8.20 0.71
C GLY A 49 -1.11 7.68 0.73
N TRP A 50 -0.97 6.36 0.80
CA TRP A 50 0.32 5.70 0.68
C TRP A 50 0.15 4.37 -0.03
N ALA A 51 1.25 3.91 -0.60
CA ALA A 51 1.33 2.61 -1.24
C ALA A 51 2.69 1.97 -0.98
N ALA A 52 2.70 0.65 -0.80
CA ALA A 52 3.94 -0.08 -0.59
C ALA A 52 3.86 -1.50 -1.18
N LEU A 53 5.03 -2.08 -1.45
CA LEU A 53 5.16 -3.48 -1.86
C LEU A 53 5.78 -4.33 -0.75
N SER A 54 5.29 -5.55 -0.61
CA SER A 54 5.86 -6.59 0.25
C SER A 54 6.17 -7.86 -0.57
N PRO A 55 7.22 -8.63 -0.23
CA PRO A 55 7.43 -9.93 -0.85
C PRO A 55 6.29 -10.89 -0.52
N VAL A 56 5.80 -11.63 -1.51
CA VAL A 56 4.74 -12.63 -1.28
C VAL A 56 5.26 -13.91 -0.60
N SER A 57 6.56 -14.15 -0.67
CA SER A 57 7.22 -15.32 -0.09
C SER A 57 8.72 -15.08 0.07
N SER A 58 9.33 -15.76 1.04
CA SER A 58 10.79 -15.80 1.21
C SER A 58 11.50 -16.79 0.28
N ARG A 59 10.74 -17.64 -0.44
CA ARG A 59 11.32 -18.60 -1.38
C ARG A 59 11.81 -17.86 -2.63
N CYS A 60 13.03 -18.16 -3.08
CA CYS A 60 13.66 -17.49 -4.24
C CYS A 60 12.84 -17.56 -5.53
N VAL A 61 12.01 -18.58 -5.71
CA VAL A 61 11.13 -18.74 -6.88
C VAL A 61 10.07 -17.63 -7.01
N TYR A 62 9.80 -16.88 -5.94
CA TYR A 62 8.88 -15.74 -5.92
C TYR A 62 9.60 -14.39 -5.85
N ALA A 63 10.91 -14.33 -6.12
CA ALA A 63 11.70 -13.10 -5.93
C ALA A 63 11.20 -11.88 -6.70
N GLY A 64 10.50 -12.07 -7.82
CA GLY A 64 9.88 -10.98 -8.59
C GLY A 64 8.37 -10.87 -8.46
N VAL A 65 7.78 -11.47 -7.42
CA VAL A 65 6.36 -11.37 -7.12
C VAL A 65 6.19 -10.59 -5.82
N ALA A 66 5.41 -9.51 -5.86
CA ALA A 66 5.13 -8.66 -4.71
C ALA A 66 3.64 -8.44 -4.50
N GLU A 67 3.24 -8.26 -3.24
CA GLU A 67 1.89 -7.86 -2.85
C GLU A 67 1.80 -6.34 -2.70
N VAL A 68 0.70 -5.78 -3.19
CA VAL A 68 0.38 -4.37 -3.20
C VAL A 68 -0.45 -4.02 -1.98
N SER A 69 0.02 -3.04 -1.21
CA SER A 69 -0.75 -2.35 -0.19
C SER A 69 -1.02 -0.92 -0.63
N ILE A 70 -2.28 -0.49 -0.71
CA ILE A 70 -2.67 0.89 -1.03
C ILE A 70 -3.75 1.34 -0.04
N TYR A 71 -3.50 2.46 0.64
CA TYR A 71 -4.46 3.04 1.59
C TYR A 71 -4.63 4.54 1.32
N ILE A 72 -5.88 4.96 1.19
CA ILE A 72 -6.27 6.35 0.92
C ILE A 72 -7.04 6.91 2.11
N ALA A 73 -6.65 8.11 2.55
CA ALA A 73 -7.33 8.85 3.60
C ALA A 73 -8.81 9.02 3.24
N ALA A 74 -9.70 8.92 4.24
CA ALA A 74 -11.15 8.94 4.01
C ALA A 74 -11.62 10.14 3.16
N GLY A 75 -11.09 11.34 3.41
CA GLY A 75 -11.43 12.57 2.69
C GLY A 75 -10.85 12.69 1.27
N ALA A 76 -9.97 11.77 0.86
CA ALA A 76 -9.32 11.77 -0.46
C ALA A 76 -9.79 10.60 -1.36
N ARG A 77 -10.73 9.78 -0.89
CA ARG A 77 -11.30 8.67 -1.68
C ARG A 77 -12.11 9.20 -2.85
N GLY A 78 -12.14 8.44 -3.95
CA GLY A 78 -12.86 8.82 -5.18
C GLY A 78 -12.17 9.89 -6.04
N GLN A 79 -11.01 10.41 -5.62
CA GLN A 79 -10.28 11.47 -6.32
C GLN A 79 -9.16 10.94 -7.24
N GLY A 80 -9.11 9.63 -7.48
CA GLY A 80 -8.09 9.01 -8.34
C GLY A 80 -6.71 8.81 -7.71
N VAL A 81 -6.51 9.16 -6.43
CA VAL A 81 -5.24 9.01 -5.70
C VAL A 81 -4.70 7.57 -5.74
N GLY A 82 -5.58 6.58 -5.52
CA GLY A 82 -5.18 5.15 -5.56
C GLY A 82 -4.65 4.72 -6.93
N ARG A 83 -5.27 5.20 -8.01
CA ARG A 83 -4.80 4.92 -9.38
C ARG A 83 -3.41 5.51 -9.63
N GLN A 84 -3.16 6.74 -9.18
CA GLN A 84 -1.85 7.38 -9.33
C GLN A 84 -0.77 6.63 -8.55
N LEU A 85 -1.06 6.24 -7.30
CA LEU A 85 -0.16 5.44 -6.48
C LEU A 85 0.13 4.08 -7.10
N LEU A 86 -0.88 3.39 -7.63
CA LEU A 86 -0.70 2.10 -8.30
C LEU A 86 0.19 2.24 -9.53
N ALA A 87 -0.03 3.26 -10.37
CA ALA A 87 0.80 3.50 -11.55
C ALA A 87 2.27 3.75 -11.18
N ALA A 88 2.51 4.54 -10.12
CA ALA A 88 3.86 4.78 -9.61
C ALA A 88 4.49 3.50 -9.03
N LEU A 89 3.72 2.67 -8.32
CA LEU A 89 4.20 1.38 -7.83
C LEU A 89 4.59 0.43 -8.96
N VAL A 90 3.81 0.38 -10.05
CA VAL A 90 4.15 -0.44 -11.23
C VAL A 90 5.49 -0.02 -11.79
N ALA A 91 5.70 1.29 -12.03
CA ALA A 91 6.97 1.80 -12.55
C ALA A 91 8.16 1.48 -11.62
N GLU A 92 8.00 1.69 -10.30
CA GLU A 92 9.03 1.33 -9.32
C GLU A 92 9.31 -0.18 -9.30
N SER A 93 8.28 -1.01 -9.43
CA SER A 93 8.41 -2.47 -9.42
C SER A 93 9.21 -2.97 -10.63
N GLU A 94 8.94 -2.42 -11.81
CA GLU A 94 9.63 -2.78 -13.05
C GLU A 94 11.10 -2.34 -13.01
N ALA A 95 11.38 -1.15 -12.48
CA ALA A 95 12.74 -0.65 -12.30
C ALA A 95 13.59 -1.53 -11.36
N HIS A 96 12.94 -2.28 -10.46
CA HIS A 96 13.58 -3.18 -9.51
C HIS A 96 13.43 -4.67 -9.86
N GLY A 97 12.99 -4.99 -11.09
CA GLY A 97 12.96 -6.36 -11.60
C GLY A 97 11.83 -7.23 -11.06
N LEU A 98 10.77 -6.62 -10.50
CA LEU A 98 9.54 -7.33 -10.18
C LEU A 98 8.70 -7.52 -11.46
N TRP A 99 8.17 -8.71 -11.67
CA TRP A 99 7.39 -9.05 -12.88
C TRP A 99 5.91 -9.34 -12.57
N THR A 100 5.52 -9.42 -11.31
CA THR A 100 4.12 -9.62 -10.92
C THR A 100 3.79 -8.86 -9.65
N LEU A 101 2.72 -8.07 -9.71
CA LEU A 101 2.08 -7.45 -8.56
C LEU A 101 0.72 -8.09 -8.33
N GLN A 102 0.42 -8.43 -7.07
CA GLN A 102 -0.88 -8.97 -6.67
C GLN A 102 -1.49 -8.12 -5.56
N ALA A 103 -2.81 -8.09 -5.47
CA ALA A 103 -3.53 -7.44 -4.38
C ALA A 103 -4.64 -8.35 -3.87
N GLY A 104 -4.70 -8.56 -2.56
CA GLY A 104 -5.85 -9.16 -1.90
C GLY A 104 -6.88 -8.08 -1.59
N ILE A 105 -8.07 -8.17 -2.18
CA ILE A 105 -9.16 -7.21 -1.97
C ILE A 105 -10.39 -7.97 -1.47
N PHE A 106 -10.94 -7.53 -0.35
CA PHE A 106 -12.22 -8.05 0.14
C PHE A 106 -13.33 -7.70 -0.86
N PRO A 107 -14.22 -8.65 -1.21
CA PRO A 107 -15.35 -8.38 -2.12
C PRO A 107 -16.24 -7.22 -1.67
N GLU A 108 -16.31 -6.94 -0.38
CA GLU A 108 -17.08 -5.86 0.23
C GLU A 108 -16.49 -4.47 -0.07
N ASN A 109 -15.20 -4.40 -0.41
CA ASN A 109 -14.51 -3.16 -0.77
C ASN A 109 -14.78 -2.78 -2.24
N GLN A 110 -16.01 -2.31 -2.50
CA GLN A 110 -16.48 -1.93 -3.84
C GLN A 110 -15.74 -0.74 -4.48
N ALA A 111 -14.92 -0.02 -3.71
CA ALA A 111 -14.21 1.16 -4.18
C ALA A 111 -12.86 0.84 -4.85
N SER A 112 -12.43 -0.43 -4.81
CA SER A 112 -11.12 -0.89 -5.31
C SER A 112 -11.19 -1.51 -6.70
#